data_AF-A0A965PHM1-F1
#
_entry.id   AF-A0A965PHM1-F1
#
_cell.length_a   1.000
_cell.length_b   1.000
_cell.length_c   1.000
_cell.angle_alpha   90.00
_cell.angle_beta   90.00
_cell.angle_gamma   90.00
#
_symmetry.space_group_name_H-M   'P 1'
#
loop_
_entity.id
_entity.type
_entity.pdbx_description
1 polymer ?
#
loop_
_entity_poly.entity_id
_entity_poly.type
_entity_poly.pdbx_seq_one_letter_code
_entity_poly.pdbx_strand_id
1 'polypeptide(L)' 'AIIGSMKTEKWTDRTSGQERSRQIVKVGRLELLGSKRDAEQSQPDPADEEVPF' A
#
# COMPACT_ATOMS: atom_id res chain seq x y z
N ALA A 1 -1.41 -8.06 -0.20
CA ALA A 1 -1.06 -8.29 1.21
C ALA A 1 0.33 -8.89 1.33
N ILE A 2 0.93 -8.90 2.53
CA ILE A 2 2.24 -9.51 2.79
C ILE A 2 2.02 -10.65 3.79
N ILE A 3 2.57 -11.83 3.47
CA ILE A 3 2.51 -13.03 4.30
C ILE A 3 3.95 -13.50 4.53
N GLY A 4 4.28 -13.83 5.77
CA GLY A 4 5.64 -14.19 6.13
C GLY A 4 5.82 -14.42 7.63
N SER A 5 7.06 -14.28 8.09
CA SER A 5 7.43 -14.46 9.50
C SER A 5 8.02 -13.18 10.09
N MET A 6 7.87 -13.02 11.40
CA MET A 6 8.43 -11.89 12.16
C MET A 6 9.66 -12.37 12.92
N LYS A 7 10.78 -11.64 12.84
CA LYS A 7 11.97 -11.85 13.67
C LYS A 7 12.31 -10.57 14.41
N THR A 8 12.47 -10.68 15.73
CA THR A 8 13.12 -9.64 16.53
C THR A 8 14.63 -9.88 16.50
N GLU A 9 15.41 -8.87 16.13
CA GLU A 9 16.86 -8.89 16.24
C GLU A 9 17.32 -7.85 17.25
N LYS A 10 18.28 -8.23 18.11
CA LYS A 10 18.90 -7.34 19.08
C LYS A 10 20.33 -7.04 18.66
N TRP A 11 20.77 -5.80 18.82
CA TRP A 11 22.17 -5.40 18.65
C TRP A 11 22.54 -4.31 19.65
N THR A 12 23.84 -4.18 19.89
CA THR A 12 24.40 -3.05 20.62
C THR A 12 24.71 -1.93 19.63
N ASP A 13 24.13 -0.76 19.83
CA ASP A 13 24.42 0.41 19.03
C ASP A 13 25.90 0.82 19.22
N ARG A 14 26.65 0.93 18.12
CA ARG A 14 28.10 1.18 18.19
C ARG A 14 28.46 2.57 18.72
N THR A 15 27.60 3.55 18.52
CA THR A 15 27.87 4.94 18.93
C THR A 15 27.56 5.16 20.40
N SER A 16 26.46 4.58 20.90
CA SER A 16 25.94 4.82 22.25
C SER A 16 26.13 3.66 23.22
N GLY A 17 26.46 2.46 22.74
CA GLY A 17 26.57 1.24 23.56
C GLY A 17 25.22 0.69 24.06
N GLN A 18 24.10 1.28 23.67
CA GLN A 18 22.78 0.85 24.14
C GLN A 18 22.29 -0.41 23.42
N GLU A 19 21.59 -1.29 24.14
CA GLU A 19 20.87 -2.41 23.54
C GLU A 19 19.66 -1.89 22.76
N ARG A 20 19.57 -2.23 21.48
CA ARG A 20 18.45 -1.91 20.60
C ARG A 20 17.84 -3.17 20.04
N SER A 21 16.56 -3.06 19.65
CA SER A 21 15.85 -4.13 18.95
C SER A 21 15.19 -3.63 17.67
N ARG A 22 15.08 -4.50 16.67
CA ARG A 22 14.50 -4.23 15.36
C ARG A 22 13.63 -5.39 14.99
N GLN A 23 12.42 -5.04 14.58
CA GLN A 23 11.51 -6.00 13.99
C GLN A 23 11.80 -6.13 12.50
N ILE A 24 12.01 -7.36 12.06
CA ILE A 24 12.27 -7.72 10.68
C ILE A 24 11.12 -8.61 10.21
N VAL A 25 10.36 -8.13 9.24
CA VAL A 25 9.34 -8.92 8.55
C VAL A 25 10.03 -9.64 7.39
N LYS A 26 10.16 -10.97 7.49
CA LYS A 26 10.64 -11.82 6.40
C LYS A 26 9.46 -12.18 5.51
N VAL A 27 9.46 -11.64 4.29
CA VAL A 27 8.40 -11.88 3.31
C VAL A 27 8.56 -13.27 2.72
N GLY A 28 7.52 -14.10 2.82
CA GLY A 28 7.42 -15.36 2.10
C GLY A 28 6.57 -15.23 0.83
N ARG A 29 5.45 -14.52 0.92
CA ARG A 29 4.53 -14.25 -0.20
C ARG A 29 4.07 -12.80 -0.16
N LEU A 30 4.01 -12.19 -1.34
CA LEU A 30 3.53 -10.83 -1.55
C LEU A 30 2.42 -10.84 -2.61
N GLU A 31 1.36 -10.10 -2.34
CA GLU A 31 0.23 -9.93 -3.26
C GLU A 31 -0.02 -8.44 -3.48
N LEU A 32 -0.21 -8.07 -4.74
CA LEU A 32 -0.62 -6.73 -5.12
C LEU A 32 -2.13 -6.60 -4.90
N LEU A 33 -2.56 -5.58 -4.14
CA LEU A 33 -3.98 -5.39 -3.77
C LEU A 33 -4.81 -4.71 -4.88
N GLY A 34 -4.26 -4.59 -6.10
CA GLY A 34 -4.83 -3.81 -7.18
C GLY A 34 -4.61 -2.29 -7.01
N SER A 35 -4.81 -1.56 -8.10
CA SER A 35 -4.78 -0.09 -8.11
C SER A 35 -6.20 0.43 -7.96
N LYS A 36 -6.42 1.46 -7.12
CA LYS A 36 -7.68 2.22 -7.16
C LYS A 36 -7.82 2.80 -8.56
N ARG A 37 -8.89 2.45 -9.28
CA ARG A 37 -9.38 3.29 -10.37
C ARG A 37 -10.23 4.35 -9.68
N ASP A 38 -9.87 5.62 -9.86
CA ASP A 38 -10.77 6.73 -9.57
C ASP A 38 -11.95 6.59 -10.54
N ALA A 39 -12.97 5.86 -10.14
CA ALA A 39 -14.10 5.49 -10.98
C ALA A 39 -15.37 6.05 -10.36
N GLU A 40 -15.44 7.38 -10.21
CA GLU A 40 -16.67 8.06 -9.79
C GLU A 40 -16.60 9.58 -10.06
N GLN A 41 -16.39 9.98 -11.31
CA GLN A 41 -16.83 11.28 -11.83
C GLN A 41 -16.87 11.25 -13.37
N SER A 42 -17.79 10.45 -13.90
CA SER A 42 -18.29 10.64 -15.26
C SER A 42 -19.80 10.69 -15.15
N GLN A 43 -20.27 11.86 -14.72
CA GLN A 43 -21.66 12.24 -14.80
C GLN A 43 -21.94 12.50 -16.29
N PRO A 44 -22.85 11.76 -16.96
CA PRO A 44 -23.18 12.07 -18.33
C PRO A 44 -23.94 13.40 -18.38
N ASP A 45 -23.43 14.38 -19.11
CA ASP A 45 -24.14 15.60 -19.46
C ASP A 45 -25.39 15.25 -20.30
N PRO A 46 -26.62 15.60 -19.88
CA PRO A 46 -27.85 15.31 -20.65
C PRO A 46 -28.11 16.37 -21.73
N ALA A 47 -27.08 16.92 -22.37
CA ALA A 47 -27.21 18.10 -23.25
C ALA A 47 -27.20 17.79 -24.76
N ASP A 48 -27.31 16.53 -25.16
CA ASP A 48 -27.44 16.10 -26.55
C ASP A 48 -28.88 15.60 -26.84
N GLU A 49 -29.88 16.39 -26.43
CA GLU A 49 -31.26 16.18 -26.90
C GLU A 49 -31.46 17.01 -28.19
N GLU A 50 -31.42 16.28 -29.30
CA GLU A 50 -31.58 16.66 -30.70
C GLU A 50 -32.68 17.72 -30.95
N VAL A 51 -32.32 18.86 -31.57
CA VAL A 51 -33.31 19.83 -32.10
C VAL A 51 -33.67 19.41 -33.53
N PRO A 52 -34.92 19.03 -33.83
CA PRO A 52 -35.32 18.75 -35.20
C PRO A 52 -35.45 20.05 -36.01
N PHE A 53 -35.06 19.95 -37.28
CA PHE A 53 -34.98 20.96 -38.34
C PHE A 53 -36.28 21.72 -38.62
#